data_AF-A0A2V7W8Y4-F1
#
_entry.id   AF-A0A2V7W8Y4-F1
#
_cell.length_a   1.000
_cell.length_b   1.000
_cell.length_c   1.000
_cell.angle_alpha   90.00
_cell.angle_beta   90.00
_cell.angle_gamma   90.00
#
_symmetry.space_group_name_H-M   'P 1'
#
loop_
_entity.id
_entity.type
_entity.pdbx_description
1 polymer ?
#
loop_
_entity_poly.entity_id
_entity_poly.type
_entity_poly.pdbx_seq_one_letter_code
_entity_poly.pdbx_strand_id
1 'polypeptide(L)' 'MSNKRSTIYFDPDLHRAVRLKAAAMDLSVSDVVNEAVRRSLAEDADDLEAFEKRSREPVLLFEDVVRSMKRRGKL' A
#
# COMPACT_ATOMS: atom_id res chain seq x y z
N MET A 1 -10.46 18.31 11.22
CA MET A 1 -9.86 17.32 12.15
C MET A 1 -8.68 17.99 12.84
N SER A 2 -8.52 17.81 14.15
CA SER A 2 -7.39 18.42 14.88
C SER A 2 -6.13 17.60 14.67
N ASN A 3 -5.04 18.24 14.23
CA ASN A 3 -3.75 17.57 14.08
C ASN A 3 -3.17 17.24 15.47
N LYS A 4 -2.76 15.98 15.66
CA LYS A 4 -2.07 15.54 16.88
C LYS A 4 -0.56 15.57 16.63
N ARG A 5 0.19 16.22 17.53
CA ARG A 5 1.65 16.28 17.45
C ARG A 5 2.25 14.93 17.82
N SER A 6 3.16 14.43 16.98
CA SER A 6 3.96 13.23 17.22
C SER A 6 5.44 13.56 17.02
N THR A 7 6.31 12.90 17.77
CA THR A 7 7.78 12.99 17.59
C THR A 7 8.28 11.64 17.11
N ILE A 8 9.02 11.62 16.01
CA ILE A 8 9.62 10.41 15.42
C ILE A 8 11.10 10.65 15.14
N TYR A 9 11.90 9.61 15.25
CA TYR A 9 13.31 9.64 14.87
C TYR A 9 13.44 9.15 13.42
N PHE A 10 14.17 9.90 12.61
CA PHE A 10 14.55 9.48 11.26
C PHE A 10 15.99 9.02 11.24
N ASP A 11 16.27 8.04 10.39
CA ASP A 11 17.63 7.85 9.89
C ASP A 11 18.11 9.17 9.22
N PRO A 12 19.37 9.61 9.42
CA PRO A 12 19.86 10.88 8.89
C PRO A 12 19.73 11.02 7.37
N ASP A 13 20.00 9.95 6.62
CA ASP A 13 19.92 9.98 5.16
C ASP A 13 18.47 10.00 4.69
N LEU A 14 17.59 9.28 5.39
CA LEU A 14 16.15 9.33 5.15
C LEU A 14 15.58 10.73 5.41
N HIS A 15 15.94 11.35 6.54
CA HIS A 15 15.52 12.72 6.84
C HIS A 15 15.95 13.70 5.75
N ARG A 16 17.19 13.57 5.25
CA ARG A 16 17.70 14.39 4.15
C ARG A 16 16.88 14.19 2.88
N ALA A 17 16.59 12.94 2.51
CA ALA A 17 15.79 12.63 1.33
C ALA A 17 14.37 13.20 1.43
N VAL A 18 13.70 13.02 2.57
CA VAL A 18 12.35 13.55 2.81
C VAL A 18 12.34 15.08 2.75
N ARG A 19 13.33 15.75 3.34
CA ARG A 19 13.46 17.22 3.29
C ARG A 19 13.63 17.74 1.87
N LEU A 20 14.46 17.08 1.05
CA LEU A 20 14.65 17.44 -0.35
C LEU A 20 13.36 17.24 -1.16
N LYS A 21 12.65 16.14 -0.93
CA LYS A 21 11.35 15.87 -1.57
C LYS A 21 10.31 16.92 -1.19
N ALA A 22 10.21 17.27 0.09
CA ALA A 22 9.29 18.28 0.59
C ALA A 22 9.56 19.65 -0.09
N ALA A 23 10.83 20.06 -0.15
CA ALA A 23 11.24 21.29 -0.83
C ALA A 23 10.93 21.29 -2.34
N ALA A 24 11.16 20.17 -3.02
CA ALA A 24 10.86 20.03 -4.45
C ALA A 24 9.35 20.10 -4.79
N MET A 25 8.49 19.83 -3.80
CA MET A 25 7.04 19.80 -3.96
C MET A 25 6.34 21.02 -3.31
N ASP A 26 7.10 21.95 -2.74
CA ASP A 26 6.58 23.08 -1.94
C ASP A 26 5.64 22.63 -0.80
N LEU A 27 6.03 21.55 -0.12
CA LEU A 27 5.30 20.95 1.00
C LEU A 27 6.13 20.96 2.28
N SER A 28 5.47 20.80 3.43
CA SER A 28 6.19 20.53 4.68
C SER A 28 6.63 19.06 4.77
N VAL A 29 7.65 18.79 5.58
CA VAL A 29 8.06 17.40 5.92
C VAL A 29 6.88 16.62 6.51
N SER A 30 6.07 17.27 7.36
CA SER A 30 4.88 16.66 7.95
C SER A 30 3.85 16.25 6.90
N ASP A 31 3.65 17.05 5.84
CA ASP A 31 2.72 16.71 4.76
C ASP A 31 3.19 15.47 4.00
N VAL A 32 4.48 15.41 3.65
CA VAL A 32 5.08 14.26 2.97
C VAL A 32 4.95 12.99 3.81
N VAL A 33 5.22 13.09 5.11
CA VAL A 33 5.12 11.95 6.04
C VAL A 33 3.68 11.50 6.22
N ASN A 34 2.75 12.43 6.47
CA ASN A 34 1.33 12.10 6.62
C ASN A 34 0.76 11.45 5.37
N GLU A 35 1.16 11.92 4.19
CA GLU A 35 0.73 11.33 2.93
C GLU A 35 1.30 9.93 2.71
N ALA A 36 2.58 9.71 3.00
CA ALA A 36 3.19 8.39 2.92
C ALA A 36 2.49 7.39 3.86
N VAL A 37 2.19 7.80 5.11
CA VAL A 37 1.48 6.95 6.08
C VAL A 37 0.05 6.65 5.60
N ARG A 38 -0.68 7.65 5.09
CA ARG A 38 -2.03 7.44 4.54
C ARG A 38 -2.01 6.44 3.39
N ARG A 39 -1.06 6.54 2.47
CA ARG A 39 -0.94 5.60 1.34
C ARG A 39 -0.66 4.18 1.79
N SER A 40 0.31 4.00 2.68
CA SER A 40 0.62 2.68 3.25
C SER A 40 -0.61 2.04 3.91
N LEU A 41 -1.39 2.82 4.68
CA LEU A 41 -2.61 2.32 5.32
C LEU A 41 -3.75 2.04 4.34
N ALA A 42 -3.83 2.81 3.25
CA ALA A 42 -4.84 2.59 2.20
C ALA A 42 -4.54 1.30 1.42
N GLU A 43 -3.27 1.06 1.08
CA GLU A 43 -2.83 -0.19 0.44
C GLU A 43 -3.20 -1.41 1.31
N ASP A 44 -2.89 -1.36 2.61
CA ASP A 44 -3.29 -2.42 3.55
C ASP A 44 -4.81 -2.61 3.61
N ALA A 45 -5.58 -1.52 3.57
CA ALA A 45 -7.04 -1.59 3.60
C ALA A 45 -7.62 -2.22 2.32
N ASP A 46 -7.06 -1.90 1.15
CA ASP A 46 -7.46 -2.48 -0.13
C ASP A 46 -7.18 -3.99 -0.15
N ASP A 47 -6.03 -4.43 0.40
CA ASP A 47 -5.70 -5.84 0.55
C ASP A 47 -6.72 -6.57 1.44
N LEU A 48 -7.02 -6.01 2.62
CA LEU A 48 -8.03 -6.59 3.52
C LEU A 48 -9.41 -6.68 2.85
N GLU A 49 -9.83 -5.64 2.12
CA GLU A 49 -11.10 -5.65 1.40
C GLU A 49 -11.13 -6.74 0.32
N ALA A 50 -10.01 -6.94 -0.40
CA ALA A 50 -9.88 -8.00 -1.39
C ALA A 50 -9.97 -9.40 -0.74
N PHE A 51 -9.38 -9.60 0.44
CA PHE A 51 -9.52 -10.84 1.20
C PHE A 51 -10.98 -11.08 1.62
N GLU A 52 -11.66 -10.06 2.15
CA GLU A 52 -13.06 -10.17 2.58
C GLU A 52 -14.00 -10.51 1.41
N LYS A 53 -13.85 -9.82 0.26
CA LYS A 53 -14.63 -10.08 -0.96
C LYS A 53 -14.46 -11.52 -1.46
N ARG A 54 -13.26 -12.08 -1.29
CA ARG A 54 -12.90 -13.43 -1.76
C ARG A 54 -13.08 -14.53 -0.70
N SER A 55 -13.53 -14.18 0.51
CA SER A 55 -13.69 -15.12 1.63
C SER A 55 -14.62 -16.30 1.34
N ARG A 56 -15.55 -16.15 0.38
CA ARG A 56 -16.49 -17.20 -0.05
C ARG A 56 -16.08 -17.94 -1.31
N GLU A 57 -14.94 -17.57 -1.93
CA GLU A 57 -14.44 -18.29 -3.09
C GLU A 57 -14.00 -19.72 -2.67
N PRO A 58 -14.33 -20.74 -3.46
CA PRO A 58 -13.87 -22.09 -3.18
C PRO A 58 -12.35 -22.16 -3.34
N VAL A 59 -11.70 -22.96 -2.49
CA VAL A 59 -10.30 -23.34 -2.71
C VAL A 59 -10.24 -24.22 -3.95
N LEU A 60 -9.46 -23.80 -4.94
CA LEU A 60 -9.25 -24.55 -6.17
C LEU A 60 -7.90 -25.25 -6.15
N LEU A 61 -7.87 -26.51 -6.58
CA LEU A 61 -6.61 -27.19 -6.84
C LEU A 61 -5.92 -26.56 -8.05
N PHE A 62 -4.60 -26.39 -7.95
CA PHE A 62 -3.82 -25.80 -9.02
C PHE A 62 -4.00 -26.53 -10.36
N GLU A 63 -4.08 -27.87 -10.34
CA GLU A 63 -4.30 -28.68 -11.55
C GLU A 63 -5.62 -28.37 -12.26
N ASP A 64 -6.69 -28.10 -11.51
CA ASP A 64 -8.01 -27.78 -12.06
C ASP A 64 -8.00 -26.41 -12.72
N VAL A 65 -7.30 -25.44 -12.11
CA VAL A 65 -7.09 -24.11 -12.68
C VAL A 65 -6.32 -24.19 -13.99
N VAL A 66 -5.22 -24.94 -14.03
CA VAL A 66 -4.39 -25.13 -15.24
C VAL A 66 -5.19 -25.80 -16.36
N ARG A 67 -5.94 -26.86 -16.05
CA ARG A 67 -6.79 -27.57 -17.02
C ARG A 67 -7.89 -26.66 -17.56
N SER A 68 -8.48 -25.82 -16.70
CA SER A 68 -9.47 -24.81 -17.06
C SER A 68 -8.90 -23.74 -17.99
N MET A 69 -7.70 -23.23 -17.71
CA MET A 69 -7.04 -22.21 -18.51
C MET A 69 -6.65 -22.70 -19.92
N LYS A 70 -6.08 -23.91 -20.04
CA LYS A 70 -5.80 -24.54 -21.35
C LYS A 70 -7.08 -24.68 -22.19
N ARG A 71 -8.18 -25.12 -21.57
CA ARG A 71 -9.48 -25.25 -22.24
C ARG A 71 -10.02 -23.92 -22.77
N ARG A 72 -9.75 -22.82 -22.07
CA ARG A 72 -10.14 -21.47 -22.46
C ARG A 72 -9.15 -20.80 -23.42
N GLY A 73 -8.09 -21.49 -23.85
CA GLY A 73 -7.04 -20.91 -24.70
C GLY A 73 -6.27 -19.76 -24.04
N LYS A 74 -6.24 -19.73 -22.70
CA LYS A 74 -5.53 -18.71 -21.91
C LYS A 74 -4.12 -19.18 -21.49
N LEU A 75 -3.76 -20.40 -21.88
CA LEU A 75 -2.47 -21.08 -21.72
C LEU A 75 -2.21 -21.93 -22.96
#